data_AF-A0A9E2H3D5-F1
#
_entry.id   AF-A0A9E2H3D5-F1
#
_cell.length_a   1.000
_cell.length_b   1.000
_cell.length_c   1.000
_cell.angle_alpha   90.00
_cell.angle_beta   90.00
_cell.angle_gamma   90.00
#
_symmetry.space_group_name_H-M   'P 1'
#
loop_
_entity.id
_entity.type
_entity.pdbx_description
1 polymer ?
#
loop_
_entity_poly.entity_id
_entity_poly.type
_entity_poly.pdbx_seq_one_letter_code
_entity_poly.pdbx_strand_id
1 'polypeptide(L)'
;FKYFIQEALHAEEMFPEQRSVGRVCTSIYHFFSEELKMNYEEVQREIMTIVMSSKQAFTDVINESLKEYKLTHPKEKNKAVQNDELWNVPMKIDFNANHKERKPKLKQAIMSPFYGSTSPSKTWETEKSFIEFLDNHKEVEWWFKNGERDGTYFAVPYKDEQEEDQTFYVDFIVNFKDGRIGLFNTKSGWTAKDAGTKSDGLQRYIKEQKKNGKKLFGGIVIPKSGSFYTYTDIPYKYDKQLTDWKILEI
;
A
#
# COMPACT_ATOMS: atom_id res chain seq x y z
N PHE A 1 -6.00 -24.78 10.53
CA PHE A 1 -4.74 -24.14 10.95
C PHE A 1 -4.82 -22.60 10.89
N LYS A 2 -4.73 -21.95 9.73
CA LYS A 2 -4.75 -20.47 9.62
C LYS A 2 -5.97 -19.80 10.30
N TYR A 3 -7.16 -20.40 10.16
CA TYR A 3 -8.38 -19.92 10.81
C TYR A 3 -8.25 -19.92 12.35
N PHE A 4 -7.74 -21.01 12.93
CA PHE A 4 -7.47 -21.10 14.37
C PHE A 4 -6.49 -20.01 14.84
N ILE A 5 -5.40 -19.78 14.10
CA ILE A 5 -4.44 -18.70 14.42
C ILE A 5 -5.13 -17.33 14.38
N GLN A 6 -6.01 -17.11 13.40
CA GLN A 6 -6.78 -15.86 13.32
C GLN A 6 -7.74 -15.70 14.51
N GLU A 7 -8.44 -16.75 14.92
CA GLU A 7 -9.32 -16.73 16.09
C GLU A 7 -8.55 -16.44 17.39
N ALA A 8 -7.38 -17.07 17.58
CA ALA A 8 -6.53 -16.83 18.75
C ALA A 8 -6.08 -15.37 18.83
N LEU A 9 -5.69 -14.77 17.69
CA LEU A 9 -5.30 -13.36 17.65
C LEU A 9 -6.49 -12.42 17.94
N HIS A 10 -7.69 -12.73 17.45
CA HIS A 10 -8.88 -11.93 17.68
C HIS A 10 -9.37 -11.95 19.14
N ALA A 11 -9.16 -13.07 19.86
CA ALA A 11 -9.56 -13.20 21.26
C ALA A 11 -8.90 -12.14 22.16
N GLU A 12 -7.73 -11.65 21.77
CA GLU A 12 -6.98 -10.60 22.43
C GLU A 12 -7.22 -9.20 21.81
N GLU A 13 -8.38 -8.98 21.16
CA GLU A 13 -8.74 -7.72 20.50
C GLU A 13 -7.71 -7.23 19.44
N MET A 14 -6.89 -8.14 18.92
CA MET A 14 -5.98 -7.85 17.83
C MET A 14 -6.66 -8.26 16.52
N PHE A 15 -6.78 -7.32 15.59
CA PHE A 15 -7.38 -7.54 14.27
C PHE A 15 -6.31 -7.43 13.17
N PRO A 16 -5.32 -8.32 13.15
CA PRO A 16 -4.21 -8.23 12.22
C PRO A 16 -4.64 -8.49 10.79
N GLU A 17 -3.96 -7.85 9.84
CA GLU A 17 -4.15 -8.15 8.43
C GLU A 17 -3.78 -9.61 8.11
N GLN A 18 -4.35 -10.16 7.03
CA GLN A 18 -4.16 -11.56 6.63
C GLN A 18 -2.68 -11.97 6.43
N ARG A 19 -1.80 -11.01 6.11
CA ARG A 19 -0.35 -11.23 6.02
C ARG A 19 0.29 -11.44 7.40
N SER A 20 -0.17 -10.74 8.42
CA SER A 20 0.34 -10.85 9.79
C SER A 20 -0.08 -12.18 10.41
N VAL A 21 -1.32 -12.64 10.15
CA VAL A 21 -1.73 -14.02 10.45
C VAL A 21 -0.82 -15.03 9.72
N GLY A 22 -0.45 -14.74 8.48
CA GLY A 22 0.53 -15.54 7.72
C GLY A 22 1.93 -15.59 8.36
N ARG A 23 2.42 -14.46 8.90
CA ARG A 23 3.70 -14.40 9.62
C ARG A 23 3.68 -15.26 10.89
N VAL A 24 2.59 -15.24 11.67
CA VAL A 24 2.43 -16.12 12.84
C VAL A 24 2.37 -17.59 12.44
N CYS A 25 1.68 -17.92 11.35
CA CYS A 25 1.70 -19.29 10.82
C CYS A 25 3.12 -19.72 10.43
N THR A 26 3.89 -18.82 9.83
CA THR A 26 5.25 -19.07 9.36
C THR A 26 6.21 -19.23 10.54
N SER A 27 6.08 -18.44 11.60
CA SER A 27 6.91 -18.59 12.82
C SER A 27 6.66 -19.94 13.51
N ILE A 28 5.41 -20.42 13.52
CA ILE A 28 5.11 -21.78 14.01
C ILE A 28 5.83 -22.83 13.14
N TYR A 29 5.80 -22.72 11.81
CA TYR A 29 6.56 -23.64 10.96
C TYR A 29 8.07 -23.58 11.22
N HIS A 30 8.63 -22.39 11.42
CA HIS A 30 10.04 -22.24 11.79
C HIS A 30 10.36 -22.93 13.11
N PHE A 31 9.53 -22.77 14.14
CA PHE A 31 9.70 -23.49 15.41
C PHE A 31 9.77 -25.01 15.21
N PHE A 32 8.86 -25.60 14.45
CA PHE A 32 8.89 -27.05 14.16
C PHE A 32 10.13 -27.48 13.37
N SER A 33 10.58 -26.64 12.43
CA SER A 33 11.79 -26.91 11.66
C SER A 33 13.06 -26.83 12.53
N GLU A 34 13.16 -25.82 13.38
CA GLU A 34 14.36 -25.55 14.18
C GLU A 34 14.47 -26.48 15.39
N GLU A 35 13.38 -26.64 16.14
CA GLU A 35 13.37 -27.38 17.41
C GLU A 35 13.10 -28.87 17.22
N LEU A 36 12.25 -29.23 16.26
CA LEU A 36 11.81 -30.62 16.04
C LEU A 36 12.36 -31.24 14.76
N LYS A 37 13.15 -30.49 13.98
CA LYS A 37 13.73 -30.92 12.69
C LYS A 37 12.67 -31.39 11.69
N MET A 38 11.45 -30.85 11.80
CA MET A 38 10.35 -31.13 10.90
C MET A 38 10.32 -30.12 9.77
N ASN A 39 10.78 -30.52 8.58
CA ASN A 39 10.73 -29.66 7.40
C ASN A 39 9.27 -29.44 6.96
N TYR A 40 8.75 -28.22 7.14
CA TYR A 40 7.35 -27.93 6.84
C TYR A 40 6.99 -28.09 5.35
N GLU A 41 7.96 -28.01 4.44
CA GLU A 41 7.72 -28.27 3.01
C GLU A 41 7.36 -29.74 2.75
N GLU A 42 7.82 -30.65 3.62
CA GLU A 42 7.62 -32.09 3.51
C GLU A 42 6.46 -32.57 4.39
N VAL A 43 6.40 -32.11 5.64
CA VAL A 43 5.48 -32.65 6.67
C VAL A 43 4.43 -31.65 7.15
N GLN A 44 4.03 -30.70 6.29
CA GLN A 44 3.10 -29.62 6.64
C GLN A 44 1.82 -30.08 7.36
N ARG A 45 1.20 -31.17 6.86
CA ARG A 45 -0.06 -31.69 7.42
C ARG A 45 0.12 -32.25 8.83
N GLU A 46 1.26 -32.86 9.11
CA GLU A 46 1.58 -33.41 10.43
C GLU A 46 1.77 -32.29 11.44
N ILE A 47 2.53 -31.25 11.08
CA ILE A 47 2.69 -30.03 11.89
C ILE A 47 1.32 -29.41 12.20
N MET A 48 0.49 -29.22 11.17
CA MET A 48 -0.87 -28.69 11.38
C MET A 48 -1.69 -29.57 12.32
N THR A 49 -1.54 -30.89 12.24
CA THR A 49 -2.27 -31.84 13.08
C THR A 49 -1.81 -31.73 14.52
N ILE A 50 -0.51 -31.67 14.79
CA ILE A 50 0.06 -31.49 16.12
C ILE A 50 -0.46 -30.19 16.76
N VAL A 51 -0.44 -29.09 16.01
CA VAL A 51 -0.94 -27.80 16.49
C VAL A 51 -2.44 -27.86 16.78
N MET A 52 -3.23 -28.48 15.90
CA MET A 52 -4.68 -28.61 16.07
C MET A 52 -5.07 -29.57 17.21
N SER A 53 -4.21 -30.53 17.56
CA SER A 53 -4.38 -31.40 18.73
C SER A 53 -3.95 -30.72 20.04
N SER A 54 -3.07 -29.71 19.95
CA SER A 54 -2.49 -29.00 21.11
C SER A 54 -2.91 -27.52 21.14
N LYS A 55 -4.13 -27.21 20.67
CA LYS A 55 -4.59 -25.81 20.45
C LYS A 55 -4.34 -24.89 21.64
N GLN A 56 -4.65 -25.35 22.86
CA GLN A 56 -4.55 -24.50 24.05
C GLN A 56 -3.11 -24.02 24.26
N ALA A 57 -2.11 -24.89 24.14
CA ALA A 57 -0.71 -24.52 24.30
C ALA A 57 -0.28 -23.43 23.29
N PHE A 58 -0.72 -23.54 22.03
CA PHE A 58 -0.46 -22.52 21.03
C PHE A 58 -1.24 -21.22 21.28
N THR A 59 -2.48 -21.30 21.75
CA THR A 59 -3.26 -20.14 22.18
C THR A 59 -2.54 -19.40 23.31
N ASP A 60 -2.06 -20.12 24.32
CA ASP A 60 -1.39 -19.53 25.48
C ASP A 60 -0.11 -18.80 25.08
N VAL A 61 0.73 -19.41 24.22
CA VAL A 61 1.95 -18.78 23.70
C VAL A 61 1.62 -17.55 22.84
N ILE A 62 0.59 -17.61 22.00
CA ILE A 62 0.15 -16.46 21.19
C ILE A 62 -0.32 -15.33 22.11
N ASN A 63 -1.11 -15.63 23.14
CA ASN A 63 -1.61 -14.64 24.08
C ASN A 63 -0.48 -13.99 24.89
N GLU A 64 0.48 -14.79 25.37
CA GLU A 64 1.65 -14.29 26.08
C GLU A 64 2.50 -13.37 25.17
N SER A 65 2.75 -13.80 23.94
CA SER A 65 3.47 -13.01 22.93
C SER A 65 2.74 -11.69 22.63
N LEU A 66 1.40 -11.72 22.52
CA LEU A 66 0.60 -10.52 22.30
C LEU A 66 0.62 -9.58 23.50
N LYS A 67 0.61 -10.11 24.72
CA LYS A 67 0.70 -9.32 25.95
C LYS A 67 2.03 -8.57 26.02
N GLU A 68 3.13 -9.27 25.74
CA GLU A 68 4.47 -8.65 25.67
C GLU A 68 4.55 -7.61 24.54
N TYR A 69 4.00 -7.93 23.37
CA TYR A 69 3.93 -7.00 22.25
C TYR A 69 3.16 -5.72 22.62
N LYS A 70 1.96 -5.82 23.22
CA LYS A 70 1.16 -4.66 23.63
C LYS A 70 1.85 -3.82 24.71
N LEU A 71 2.64 -4.44 25.59
CA LEU A 71 3.37 -3.74 26.65
C LEU A 71 4.55 -2.94 26.08
N THR A 72 5.26 -3.51 25.11
CA THR A 72 6.43 -2.89 24.45
C THR A 72 6.05 -1.94 23.31
N HIS A 73 4.86 -2.14 22.73
CA HIS A 73 4.27 -1.33 21.67
C HIS A 73 2.87 -0.87 22.11
N PRO A 74 2.76 -0.01 23.14
CA PRO A 74 1.48 0.58 23.51
C PRO A 74 0.87 1.23 22.27
N LYS A 75 -0.47 1.32 22.20
CA LYS A 75 -1.17 2.03 21.11
C LYS A 75 -0.73 3.50 21.12
N GLU A 76 0.41 3.81 20.52
CA GLU A 76 0.77 5.18 20.20
C GLU A 76 -0.29 5.67 19.21
N LYS A 77 -0.73 6.93 19.37
CA LYS A 77 -1.38 7.63 18.27
C LYS A 77 -0.48 7.44 17.05
N ASN A 78 -1.03 7.05 15.89
CA ASN A 78 -0.28 6.77 14.67
C ASN A 78 0.75 7.89 14.39
N LYS A 79 1.96 7.78 14.91
CA LYS A 79 3.03 8.71 14.60
C LYS A 79 3.57 8.27 13.27
N ALA A 80 3.56 9.17 12.30
CA ALA A 80 4.32 8.97 11.08
C ALA A 80 5.79 8.77 11.49
N VAL A 81 6.29 7.54 11.40
CA VAL A 81 7.71 7.26 11.63
C VAL A 81 8.44 7.80 10.40
N GLN A 82 9.26 8.82 10.59
CA GLN A 82 10.18 9.23 9.55
C GLN A 82 11.18 8.10 9.33
N ASN A 83 11.33 7.67 8.09
CA ASN A 83 12.37 6.73 7.74
C ASN A 83 13.70 7.50 7.68
N ASP A 84 14.71 7.02 8.40
CA ASP A 84 16.06 7.60 8.37
C ASP A 84 16.71 7.42 6.99
N GLU A 85 16.27 6.40 6.24
CA GLU A 85 16.73 6.10 4.90
C GLU A 85 15.83 6.71 3.80
N LEU A 86 16.46 7.11 2.69
CA LEU A 86 15.73 7.53 1.50
C LEU A 86 14.93 6.34 0.94
N TRP A 87 13.61 6.52 0.81
CA TRP A 87 12.77 5.51 0.19
C TRP A 87 13.14 5.28 -1.28
N ASN A 88 13.12 4.02 -1.71
CA ASN A 88 13.30 3.60 -3.10
C ASN A 88 12.25 2.53 -3.46
N VAL A 89 12.02 2.34 -4.76
CA VAL A 89 11.13 1.28 -5.26
C VAL A 89 11.64 -0.08 -4.77
N PRO A 90 10.78 -0.94 -4.16
CA PRO A 90 11.21 -2.25 -3.70
C PRO A 90 11.75 -3.12 -4.84
N MET A 91 12.84 -3.85 -4.60
CA MET A 91 13.42 -4.76 -5.60
C MET A 91 12.47 -5.93 -5.95
N LYS A 92 11.63 -6.34 -5.00
CA LYS A 92 10.65 -7.41 -5.17
C LYS A 92 9.39 -7.10 -4.37
N ILE A 93 8.25 -7.55 -4.89
CA ILE A 93 6.95 -7.47 -4.21
C ILE A 93 6.33 -8.87 -4.27
N ASP A 94 5.90 -9.35 -3.10
CA ASP A 94 5.19 -10.62 -3.00
C ASP A 94 3.70 -10.41 -3.27
N PHE A 95 3.14 -11.20 -4.18
CA PHE A 95 1.73 -11.18 -4.50
C PHE A 95 1.03 -12.44 -3.98
N ASN A 96 -0.23 -12.28 -3.54
CA ASN A 96 -1.09 -13.41 -3.22
C ASN A 96 -1.79 -13.96 -4.48
N ALA A 97 -2.54 -15.05 -4.33
CA ALA A 97 -3.27 -15.70 -5.42
C ALA A 97 -4.34 -14.83 -6.12
N ASN A 98 -4.70 -13.67 -5.54
CA ASN A 98 -5.63 -12.71 -6.15
C ASN A 98 -4.92 -11.71 -7.08
N HIS A 99 -3.73 -12.03 -7.56
CA HIS A 99 -3.01 -11.25 -8.55
C HIS A 99 -2.60 -12.13 -9.71
N LYS A 100 -2.66 -11.57 -10.91
CA LYS A 100 -2.21 -12.24 -12.13
C LYS A 100 -1.33 -11.31 -12.93
N GLU A 101 -0.35 -11.89 -13.61
CA GLU A 101 0.45 -11.16 -14.59
C GLU A 101 -0.49 -10.52 -15.62
N ARG A 102 -0.33 -9.22 -15.84
CA ARG A 102 -1.07 -8.49 -16.87
C ARG A 102 -0.50 -8.85 -18.23
N LYS A 103 -1.41 -9.07 -19.19
CA LYS A 103 -1.09 -9.21 -20.62
C LYS A 103 -1.92 -8.22 -21.43
N PRO A 104 -1.36 -7.54 -22.44
CA PRO A 104 0.06 -7.59 -22.87
C PRO A 104 1.02 -7.00 -21.83
N LYS A 105 2.33 -7.24 -22.02
CA LYS A 105 3.37 -6.70 -21.15
C LYS A 105 3.41 -5.17 -21.26
N LEU A 106 3.54 -4.52 -20.11
CA LEU A 106 3.73 -3.08 -19.98
C LEU A 106 5.20 -2.74 -20.20
N LYS A 107 5.46 -1.64 -20.90
CA LYS A 107 6.80 -1.24 -21.36
C LYS A 107 7.56 -0.41 -20.33
N GLN A 108 6.84 0.43 -19.59
CA GLN A 108 7.40 1.43 -18.68
C GLN A 108 7.10 1.11 -17.21
N ALA A 109 6.41 0.00 -16.91
CA ALA A 109 6.30 -0.47 -15.54
C ALA A 109 7.69 -0.85 -14.98
N ILE A 110 8.12 -0.20 -13.90
CA ILE A 110 9.42 -0.54 -13.27
C ILE A 110 9.40 -1.95 -12.67
N MET A 111 8.24 -2.39 -12.18
CA MET A 111 8.01 -3.77 -11.74
C MET A 111 7.59 -4.62 -12.94
N SER A 112 8.54 -5.36 -13.51
CA SER A 112 8.33 -6.20 -14.69
C SER A 112 8.68 -7.67 -14.39
N PRO A 113 7.77 -8.63 -14.63
CA PRO A 113 6.42 -8.45 -15.16
C PRO A 113 5.46 -7.78 -14.16
N PHE A 114 4.48 -7.04 -14.68
CA PHE A 114 3.49 -6.35 -13.85
C PHE A 114 2.34 -7.29 -13.47
N TYR A 115 2.01 -7.35 -12.19
CA TYR A 115 0.86 -8.10 -11.67
C TYR A 115 -0.27 -7.17 -11.27
N GLY A 116 -1.46 -7.41 -11.84
CA GLY A 116 -2.69 -6.72 -11.47
C GLY A 116 -3.53 -7.55 -10.50
N SER A 117 -4.21 -6.89 -9.57
CA SER A 117 -5.25 -7.53 -8.75
C SER A 117 -6.36 -8.09 -9.65
N THR A 118 -6.84 -9.29 -9.32
CA THR A 118 -8.04 -9.89 -9.92
C THR A 118 -9.28 -9.71 -9.05
N SER A 119 -9.16 -9.03 -7.91
CA SER A 119 -10.27 -8.76 -7.01
C SER A 119 -11.13 -7.62 -7.55
N PRO A 120 -12.46 -7.81 -7.76
CA PRO A 120 -13.34 -6.76 -8.28
C PRO A 120 -13.33 -5.46 -7.47
N SER A 121 -13.12 -5.55 -6.15
CA SER A 121 -13.05 -4.39 -5.25
C SER A 121 -11.74 -3.61 -5.31
N LYS A 122 -10.73 -4.14 -6.02
CA LYS A 122 -9.41 -3.51 -6.20
C LYS A 122 -9.01 -3.35 -7.67
N THR A 123 -9.95 -3.51 -8.59
CA THR A 123 -9.75 -3.28 -10.02
C THR A 123 -10.47 -2.02 -10.45
N TRP A 124 -9.93 -0.87 -10.08
CA TRP A 124 -10.49 0.42 -10.45
C TRP A 124 -10.19 0.73 -11.91
N GLU A 125 -11.23 1.05 -12.67
CA GLU A 125 -11.09 1.41 -14.09
C GLU A 125 -10.27 2.70 -14.26
N THR A 126 -10.31 3.59 -13.27
CA THR A 126 -9.47 4.79 -13.22
C THR A 126 -7.98 4.47 -13.17
N GLU A 127 -7.56 3.53 -12.34
CA GLU A 127 -6.16 3.10 -12.28
C GLU A 127 -5.75 2.37 -13.56
N LYS A 128 -6.62 1.51 -14.11
CA LYS A 128 -6.32 0.80 -15.36
C LYS A 128 -6.10 1.75 -16.53
N SER A 129 -6.99 2.72 -16.69
CA SER A 129 -6.88 3.75 -17.75
C SER A 129 -5.68 4.66 -17.52
N PHE A 130 -5.35 4.99 -16.26
CA PHE A 130 -4.15 5.78 -15.96
C PHE A 130 -2.85 5.01 -16.23
N ILE A 131 -2.82 3.70 -15.95
CA ILE A 131 -1.70 2.84 -16.35
C ILE A 131 -1.50 2.87 -17.86
N GLU A 132 -2.57 2.74 -18.65
CA GLU A 132 -2.47 2.80 -20.12
C GLU A 132 -2.00 4.18 -20.60
N PHE A 133 -2.45 5.25 -19.96
CA PHE A 133 -1.98 6.61 -20.25
C PHE A 133 -0.49 6.76 -19.97
N LEU A 134 -0.01 6.29 -18.81
CA LEU A 134 1.39 6.37 -18.43
C LEU A 134 2.26 5.51 -19.35
N ASP A 135 1.93 4.22 -19.52
CA ASP A 135 2.78 3.24 -20.23
C ASP A 135 3.00 3.54 -21.73
N ASN A 136 2.11 4.36 -22.30
CA ASN A 136 2.20 4.82 -23.68
C ASN A 136 2.75 6.25 -23.82
N HIS A 137 3.03 6.94 -22.71
CA HIS A 137 3.50 8.32 -22.75
C HIS A 137 4.99 8.41 -23.02
N LYS A 138 5.39 9.18 -24.04
CA LYS A 138 6.78 9.27 -24.49
C LYS A 138 7.74 9.89 -23.47
N GLU A 139 7.25 10.75 -22.58
CA GLU A 139 8.07 11.43 -21.58
C GLU A 139 8.24 10.62 -20.28
N VAL A 140 7.42 9.57 -20.09
CA VAL A 140 7.55 8.67 -18.95
C VAL A 140 8.75 7.76 -19.20
N GLU A 141 9.66 7.72 -18.23
CA GLU A 141 10.78 6.77 -18.21
C GLU A 141 10.34 5.47 -17.56
N TRP A 142 9.75 5.57 -16.37
CA TRP A 142 9.11 4.45 -15.70
C TRP A 142 8.01 4.90 -14.76
N TRP A 143 7.10 3.98 -14.43
CA TRP A 143 6.09 4.18 -13.41
C TRP A 143 6.03 2.99 -12.44
N PHE A 144 5.70 3.30 -11.19
CA PHE A 144 5.49 2.35 -10.11
C PHE A 144 4.07 2.51 -9.58
N LYS A 145 3.28 1.42 -9.65
CA LYS A 145 2.03 1.34 -8.90
C LYS A 145 2.38 1.04 -7.45
N ASN A 146 2.16 2.02 -6.58
CA ASN A 146 2.49 1.92 -5.17
C ASN A 146 1.61 0.88 -4.47
N GLY A 147 2.02 0.46 -3.29
CA GLY A 147 1.23 -0.41 -2.44
C GLY A 147 0.47 0.35 -1.36
N GLU A 148 -0.15 -0.42 -0.47
CA GLU A 148 -0.98 0.10 0.62
C GLU A 148 -0.53 -0.53 1.93
N ARG A 149 -0.65 0.23 3.03
CA ARG A 149 -0.59 -0.26 4.41
C ARG A 149 0.67 -1.07 4.74
N ASP A 150 1.81 -0.85 4.09
CA ASP A 150 3.10 -1.48 4.44
C ASP A 150 4.17 -0.39 4.55
N GLY A 151 5.03 -0.48 5.55
CA GLY A 151 6.15 0.44 5.73
C GLY A 151 7.16 0.41 4.58
N THR A 152 7.13 -0.61 3.72
CA THR A 152 7.93 -0.67 2.49
C THR A 152 7.44 0.25 1.38
N TYR A 153 6.20 0.75 1.45
CA TYR A 153 5.61 1.60 0.41
C TYR A 153 5.73 3.08 0.75
N PHE A 154 5.77 3.92 -0.28
CA PHE A 154 5.89 5.35 -0.11
C PHE A 154 4.60 5.94 0.47
N ALA A 155 4.72 6.62 1.60
CA ALA A 155 3.60 7.26 2.27
C ALA A 155 3.84 8.77 2.41
N VAL A 156 2.79 9.54 2.20
CA VAL A 156 2.78 11.00 2.30
C VAL A 156 2.08 11.38 3.61
N PRO A 157 2.73 12.21 4.46
CA PRO A 157 2.11 12.71 5.68
C PRO A 157 1.01 13.72 5.35
N TYR A 158 -0.08 13.68 6.11
CA TYR A 158 -1.14 14.66 6.06
C TYR A 158 -1.82 14.78 7.43
N LYS A 159 -2.63 15.81 7.60
CA LYS A 159 -3.50 15.95 8.77
C LYS A 159 -4.94 15.64 8.40
N ASP A 160 -5.61 14.83 9.20
CA ASP A 160 -7.04 14.57 9.03
C ASP A 160 -7.92 15.75 9.51
N GLU A 161 -9.24 15.56 9.47
CA GLU A 161 -10.21 16.59 9.87
C GLU A 161 -10.13 16.95 11.36
N GLN A 162 -9.54 16.06 12.17
CA GLN A 162 -9.31 16.25 13.60
C GLN A 162 -7.93 16.85 13.89
N GLU A 163 -7.19 17.28 12.84
CA GLU A 163 -5.82 17.79 12.92
C GLU A 163 -4.80 16.77 13.44
N GLU A 164 -5.15 15.48 13.44
CA GLU A 164 -4.25 14.39 13.82
C GLU A 164 -3.34 14.01 12.64
N ASP A 165 -2.08 13.69 12.95
CA ASP A 165 -1.11 13.25 11.95
C ASP A 165 -1.50 11.86 11.42
N GLN A 166 -1.57 11.77 10.10
CA GLN A 166 -1.87 10.55 9.36
C GLN A 166 -0.90 10.40 8.19
N THR A 167 -0.90 9.21 7.60
CA THR A 167 -0.19 8.96 6.34
C THR A 167 -1.13 8.32 5.33
N PHE A 168 -0.91 8.61 4.05
CA PHE A 168 -1.60 7.91 2.97
C PHE A 168 -0.63 7.56 1.86
N TYR A 169 -0.98 6.53 1.11
CA TYR A 169 -0.18 6.03 -0.01
C TYR A 169 -0.77 6.61 -1.30
N VAL A 170 0.06 7.31 -2.09
CA VAL A 170 -0.34 7.72 -3.46
C VAL A 170 -0.41 6.49 -4.34
N ASP A 171 -1.31 6.45 -5.32
CA ASP A 171 -1.49 5.28 -6.19
C ASP A 171 -0.27 5.05 -7.10
N PHE A 172 0.34 6.14 -7.62
CA PHE A 172 1.41 6.07 -8.62
C PHE A 172 2.57 7.01 -8.31
N ILE A 173 3.77 6.48 -8.50
CA ILE A 173 5.03 7.23 -8.52
C ILE A 173 5.59 7.09 -9.93
N VAL A 174 5.87 8.21 -10.59
CA VAL A 174 6.24 8.23 -12.01
C VAL A 174 7.54 9.00 -12.17
N ASN A 175 8.49 8.42 -12.87
CA ASN A 175 9.73 9.07 -13.25
C ASN A 175 9.67 9.50 -14.72
N PHE A 176 10.03 10.76 -14.95
CA PHE A 176 10.06 11.37 -16.27
C PHE A 176 11.49 11.53 -16.76
N LYS A 177 11.67 11.45 -18.08
CA LYS A 177 12.98 11.55 -18.75
C LYS A 177 13.73 12.86 -18.47
N ASP A 178 13.02 13.91 -18.07
CA ASP A 178 13.61 15.20 -17.68
C ASP A 178 14.03 15.28 -16.20
N GLY A 179 13.91 14.16 -15.48
CA GLY A 179 14.24 14.00 -14.08
C GLY A 179 13.16 14.48 -13.11
N ARG A 180 11.96 14.85 -13.57
CA ARG A 180 10.82 15.08 -12.68
C ARG A 180 10.30 13.76 -12.11
N ILE A 181 9.78 13.82 -10.88
CA ILE A 181 9.00 12.73 -10.27
C ILE A 181 7.57 13.20 -10.05
N GLY A 182 6.62 12.45 -10.60
CA GLY A 182 5.18 12.64 -10.42
C GLY A 182 4.64 11.76 -9.29
N LEU A 183 3.86 12.36 -8.39
CA LEU A 183 3.10 11.66 -7.34
C LEU A 183 1.60 11.81 -7.62
N PHE A 184 0.94 10.73 -8.03
CA PHE A 184 -0.44 10.79 -8.50
C PHE A 184 -1.35 9.86 -7.71
N ASN A 185 -2.53 10.38 -7.37
CA ASN A 185 -3.57 9.64 -6.67
C ASN A 185 -4.84 9.68 -7.52
N THR A 186 -5.19 8.56 -8.15
CA THR A 186 -6.35 8.46 -9.01
C THR A 186 -7.63 8.38 -8.19
N LYS A 187 -8.67 9.10 -8.64
CA LYS A 187 -9.96 9.15 -7.96
C LYS A 187 -11.11 9.18 -8.96
N SER A 188 -12.30 8.81 -8.49
CA SER A 188 -13.56 8.95 -9.22
C SER A 188 -14.75 9.02 -8.28
N GLY A 189 -15.86 9.60 -8.76
CA GLY A 189 -17.14 9.58 -8.06
C GLY A 189 -17.05 10.09 -6.62
N TRP A 190 -17.46 9.27 -5.65
CA TRP A 190 -17.41 9.61 -4.22
C TRP A 190 -15.98 9.79 -3.70
N THR A 191 -15.02 8.96 -4.15
CA THR A 191 -13.63 9.04 -3.66
C THR A 191 -12.95 10.37 -4.00
N ALA A 192 -13.40 11.05 -5.06
CA ALA A 192 -12.94 12.39 -5.39
C ALA A 192 -13.50 13.45 -4.43
N LYS A 193 -14.72 13.27 -3.89
CA LYS A 193 -15.28 14.19 -2.88
C LYS A 193 -14.51 14.10 -1.56
N ASP A 194 -14.08 12.90 -1.20
CA ASP A 194 -13.43 12.57 0.07
C ASP A 194 -11.89 12.72 0.03
N ALA A 195 -11.35 13.34 -1.02
CA ALA A 195 -9.91 13.47 -1.21
C ALA A 195 -9.28 14.67 -0.49
N GLY A 196 -10.07 15.50 0.21
CA GLY A 196 -9.68 16.85 0.64
C GLY A 196 -8.39 16.92 1.44
N THR A 197 -8.38 16.34 2.65
CA THR A 197 -7.23 16.37 3.56
C THR A 197 -5.98 15.72 2.96
N LYS A 198 -6.15 14.62 2.21
CA LYS A 198 -5.06 13.92 1.51
C LYS A 198 -4.49 14.74 0.36
N SER A 199 -5.33 15.39 -0.44
CA SER A 199 -4.91 16.27 -1.52
C SER A 199 -4.10 17.44 -0.97
N ASP A 200 -4.61 18.11 0.07
CA ASP A 200 -3.91 19.23 0.69
C ASP A 200 -2.57 18.78 1.30
N GLY A 201 -2.55 17.61 1.97
CA GLY A 201 -1.31 16.99 2.46
C GLY A 201 -0.29 16.75 1.34
N LEU A 202 -0.73 16.18 0.21
CA LEU A 202 0.12 15.96 -0.97
C LEU A 202 0.73 17.26 -1.50
N GLN A 203 -0.08 18.31 -1.62
CA GLN A 203 0.41 19.60 -2.14
C GLN A 203 1.37 20.28 -1.17
N ARG A 204 1.13 20.17 0.15
CA ARG A 204 2.08 20.65 1.17
C ARG A 204 3.41 19.90 1.08
N TYR A 205 3.35 18.56 1.00
CA TYR A 205 4.53 17.71 0.84
C TYR A 205 5.33 18.06 -0.41
N ILE A 206 4.69 18.14 -1.57
CA ILE A 206 5.35 18.51 -2.84
C ILE A 206 5.99 19.89 -2.73
N LYS A 207 5.27 20.88 -2.18
CA LYS A 207 5.80 22.25 -2.02
C LYS A 207 7.03 22.29 -1.12
N GLU A 208 7.03 21.52 -0.03
CA GLU A 208 8.17 21.41 0.88
C GLU A 208 9.38 20.75 0.20
N GLN A 209 9.18 19.60 -0.47
CA GLN A 209 10.25 18.90 -1.16
C GLN A 209 10.84 19.73 -2.31
N LYS A 210 10.03 20.55 -3.00
CA LYS A 210 10.52 21.50 -4.01
C LYS A 210 11.43 22.58 -3.41
N LYS A 211 11.13 23.08 -2.21
CA LYS A 211 12.04 24.00 -1.49
C LYS A 211 13.39 23.33 -1.18
N ASN A 212 13.37 22.02 -0.95
CA ASN A 212 14.57 21.19 -0.73
C ASN A 212 15.24 20.73 -2.05
N GLY A 213 14.92 21.38 -3.17
CA GLY A 213 15.56 21.13 -4.48
C GLY A 213 15.05 19.91 -5.24
N LYS A 214 14.04 19.19 -4.74
CA LYS A 214 13.46 18.04 -5.45
C LYS A 214 12.54 18.51 -6.58
N LYS A 215 12.59 17.83 -7.73
CA LYS A 215 11.71 18.09 -8.89
C LYS A 215 10.40 17.31 -8.80
N LEU A 216 9.64 17.52 -7.73
CA LEU A 216 8.35 16.84 -7.52
C LEU A 216 7.19 17.63 -8.13
N PHE A 217 6.19 16.90 -8.63
CA PHE A 217 4.88 17.43 -8.99
C PHE A 217 3.81 16.33 -8.89
N GLY A 218 2.55 16.70 -9.07
CA GLY A 218 1.43 15.77 -9.08
C GLY A 218 0.29 16.20 -8.16
N GLY A 219 -0.69 15.33 -8.00
CA GLY A 219 -1.94 15.67 -7.34
C GLY A 219 -2.99 14.57 -7.46
N ILE A 220 -4.23 14.94 -7.15
CA ILE A 220 -5.37 14.07 -7.45
C ILE A 220 -5.58 14.05 -8.96
N VAL A 221 -5.87 12.87 -9.50
CA VAL A 221 -6.08 12.66 -10.94
C VAL A 221 -7.44 12.02 -11.19
N ILE A 222 -8.21 12.56 -12.13
CA ILE A 222 -9.54 12.06 -12.50
C ILE A 222 -9.62 11.91 -14.02
N PRO A 223 -10.00 10.74 -14.55
CA PRO A 223 -10.31 10.60 -15.97
C PRO A 223 -11.63 11.31 -16.31
N LYS A 224 -11.63 12.15 -17.33
CA LYS A 224 -12.84 12.82 -17.86
C LYS A 224 -12.67 13.11 -19.34
N SER A 225 -13.70 12.76 -20.13
CA SER A 225 -13.78 13.07 -21.57
C SER A 225 -12.56 12.65 -22.39
N GLY A 226 -12.00 11.46 -22.10
CA GLY A 226 -10.83 10.92 -22.82
C GLY A 226 -9.49 11.54 -22.41
N SER A 227 -9.46 12.38 -21.38
CA SER A 227 -8.23 12.96 -20.81
C SER A 227 -8.17 12.73 -19.30
N PHE A 228 -7.05 13.12 -18.69
CA PHE A 228 -6.87 13.15 -17.25
C PHE A 228 -6.82 14.59 -16.77
N TYR A 229 -7.62 14.91 -15.75
CA TYR A 229 -7.59 16.18 -15.07
C TYR A 229 -6.86 16.02 -13.74
N THR A 230 -6.12 17.03 -13.34
CA THR A 230 -5.40 17.08 -12.09
C THR A 230 -5.73 18.31 -11.26
N TYR A 231 -5.71 18.15 -9.94
CA TYR A 231 -5.87 19.20 -8.96
C TYR A 231 -4.63 19.36 -8.10
N THR A 232 -4.13 20.59 -8.01
CA THR A 232 -2.84 20.90 -7.36
C THR A 232 -2.91 22.06 -6.36
N ASP A 233 -4.09 22.61 -6.10
CA ASP A 233 -4.24 23.79 -5.24
C ASP A 233 -4.61 23.40 -3.79
N ILE A 234 -4.50 24.36 -2.87
CA ILE A 234 -4.91 24.25 -1.47
C ILE A 234 -5.83 25.46 -1.17
N PRO A 235 -7.01 25.26 -0.56
CA PRO A 235 -7.60 23.98 -0.18
C PRO A 235 -8.15 23.21 -1.39
N TYR A 236 -8.24 21.89 -1.27
CA TYR A 236 -8.86 21.02 -2.26
C TYR A 236 -10.30 21.41 -2.55
N LYS A 237 -10.64 21.46 -3.85
CA LYS A 237 -12.00 21.71 -4.32
C LYS A 237 -12.38 20.70 -5.37
N TYR A 238 -13.57 20.12 -5.21
CA TYR A 238 -14.15 19.20 -6.17
C TYR A 238 -15.59 19.56 -6.49
N ASP A 239 -15.84 19.78 -7.77
CA ASP A 239 -17.15 19.87 -8.38
C ASP A 239 -17.22 18.93 -9.59
N LYS A 240 -18.41 18.50 -10.00
CA LYS A 240 -18.55 17.55 -11.12
C LYS A 240 -18.06 18.13 -12.45
N GLN A 241 -18.08 19.44 -12.61
CA GLN A 241 -17.61 20.14 -13.79
C GLN A 241 -16.08 20.20 -13.83
N LEU A 242 -15.40 19.93 -12.71
CA LEU A 242 -13.95 20.04 -12.53
C LEU A 242 -13.48 21.47 -12.85
N THR A 243 -14.18 22.47 -12.33
CA THR A 243 -14.06 23.88 -12.72
C THR A 243 -12.64 24.43 -12.49
N ASP A 244 -12.06 24.11 -11.33
CA ASP A 244 -10.72 24.56 -10.93
C ASP A 244 -9.62 23.54 -11.30
N TRP A 245 -9.96 22.48 -12.04
CA TRP A 245 -9.01 21.42 -12.40
C TRP A 245 -8.38 21.71 -13.76
N LYS A 246 -7.13 21.26 -13.92
CA LYS A 246 -6.37 21.43 -15.16
C LYS A 246 -6.21 20.09 -15.85
N ILE A 247 -6.07 20.09 -17.17
CA ILE A 247 -5.64 18.89 -17.88
C ILE A 247 -4.23 18.54 -17.36
N LEU A 248 -4.00 17.26 -17.10
CA LEU A 248 -2.71 16.75 -16.70
C LEU A 248 -1.76 16.78 -17.90
N GLU A 249 -0.82 17.71 -17.86
CA GLU A 249 0.28 17.82 -18.81
C GLU A 249 1.53 17.17 -18.18
N ILE A 250 2.05 16.12 -18.82
CA ILE A 250 3.21 15.36 -18.33
C ILE A 250 4.36 15.37 -19.33
#